data_AF-A0A7D4ATJ1-F1
#
_entry.id   AF-A0A7D4ATJ1-F1
#
_cell.length_a   1.000
_cell.length_b   1.000
_cell.length_c   1.000
_cell.angle_alpha   90.00
_cell.angle_beta   90.00
_cell.angle_gamma   90.00
#
_symmetry.space_group_name_H-M   'P 1'
#
loop_
_entity.id
_entity.type
_entity.pdbx_description
1 polymer ?
#
loop_
_entity_poly.entity_id
_entity_poly.type
_entity_poly.pdbx_seq_one_letter_code
_entity_poly.pdbx_strand_id
1 'polypeptide(L)'
;MPAECPVCGQTFEPEPGFYFGAMYISFGFAVGTFAVVGLLLNFLAGDPPLWVYIAAVAAITLISTPLVFRYSRALMLYLFGGTRYDPKRAARHQH
;
A
#
# COMPACT_ATOMS: atom_id res chain seq x y z
N MET A 1 -12.60 2.35 -11.55
CA MET A 1 -13.21 1.94 -10.26
C MET A 1 -14.54 2.68 -10.18
N PRO A 2 -15.67 2.00 -9.92
CA PRO A 2 -16.92 2.71 -9.67
C PRO A 2 -16.74 3.67 -8.49
N ALA A 3 -17.47 4.79 -8.45
CA ALA A 3 -17.34 5.80 -7.39
C ALA A 3 -17.67 5.23 -6.00
N GLU A 4 -18.53 4.22 -5.98
CA GLU A 4 -19.04 3.56 -4.78
C GLU A 4 -19.00 2.04 -4.97
N CYS A 5 -18.87 1.31 -3.86
CA CYS A 5 -18.97 -0.14 -3.89
C CYS A 5 -20.40 -0.56 -4.23
N PRO A 6 -20.63 -1.40 -5.27
CA PRO A 6 -21.98 -1.82 -5.64
C PRO A 6 -22.65 -2.71 -4.57
N VAL A 7 -21.87 -3.32 -3.67
CA VAL A 7 -22.38 -4.25 -2.64
C VAL A 7 -22.75 -3.53 -1.34
N CYS A 8 -22.02 -2.49 -0.96
CA CYS A 8 -22.21 -1.84 0.34
C CYS A 8 -22.40 -0.33 0.28
N GLY A 9 -22.42 0.26 -0.91
CA GLY A 9 -22.55 1.70 -1.12
C GLY A 9 -21.40 2.53 -0.55
N GLN A 10 -20.26 1.90 -0.24
CA GLN A 10 -19.13 2.59 0.35
C GLN A 10 -18.42 3.43 -0.72
N THR A 11 -18.38 4.74 -0.52
CA THR A 11 -17.60 5.67 -1.35
C THR A 11 -16.11 5.37 -1.20
N PHE A 12 -15.42 5.19 -2.32
CA PHE A 12 -13.97 4.94 -2.33
C PHE A 12 -13.14 6.21 -2.16
N GLU A 13 -13.74 7.39 -2.33
CA GLU A 13 -13.08 8.69 -2.17
C GLU A 13 -13.99 9.62 -1.36
N PRO A 14 -13.90 9.60 -0.01
CA PRO A 14 -14.78 10.39 0.85
C PRO A 14 -14.65 11.91 0.61
N GLU A 15 -13.44 12.35 0.29
CA GLU A 15 -13.08 13.75 0.05
C GLU A 15 -12.23 13.86 -1.23
N PRO A 16 -12.37 14.93 -2.03
CA PRO A 16 -11.54 15.11 -3.22
C PRO A 16 -10.06 15.19 -2.84
N GLY A 17 -9.24 14.33 -3.43
CA GLY A 17 -7.80 14.26 -3.13
C GLY A 17 -7.45 13.40 -1.89
N PHE A 18 -8.40 12.66 -1.32
CA PHE A 18 -8.13 11.77 -0.19
C PHE A 18 -6.94 10.81 -0.41
N TYR A 19 -6.71 10.34 -1.64
CA TYR A 19 -5.59 9.46 -1.95
C TYR A 19 -4.20 10.13 -2.01
N PHE A 20 -4.09 11.45 -1.83
CA PHE A 20 -2.79 12.09 -1.60
C PHE A 20 -2.13 11.53 -0.33
N GLY A 21 -2.89 11.17 0.70
CA GLY A 21 -2.35 10.49 1.88
C GLY A 21 -1.82 9.08 1.56
N ALA A 22 -2.47 8.34 0.66
CA ALA A 22 -2.00 7.03 0.22
C ALA A 22 -0.66 7.11 -0.53
N MET A 23 -0.36 8.24 -1.17
CA MET A 23 0.96 8.48 -1.77
C MET A 23 2.07 8.49 -0.70
N TYR A 24 1.85 9.17 0.43
CA TYR A 24 2.83 9.20 1.53
C TYR A 24 3.02 7.83 2.18
N ILE A 25 1.95 7.04 2.29
CA ILE A 25 2.05 5.65 2.78
C ILE A 25 2.93 4.81 1.84
N SER A 26 2.75 4.94 0.52
CA SER A 26 3.61 4.26 -0.46
C SER A 26 5.06 4.71 -0.39
N PHE A 27 5.32 5.99 -0.13
CA PHE A 27 6.67 6.49 0.12
C PHE A 27 7.30 5.84 1.37
N GLY A 28 6.52 5.70 2.46
CA GLY A 28 6.96 4.96 3.64
C GLY A 28 7.36 3.51 3.32
N PHE A 29 6.59 2.81 2.48
CA PHE A 29 6.95 1.48 2.01
C PHE A 29 8.23 1.46 1.18
N ALA A 30 8.45 2.47 0.32
CA ALA A 30 9.67 2.57 -0.47
C ALA A 30 10.90 2.76 0.43
N VAL A 31 10.84 3.70 1.38
CA VAL A 31 11.91 3.92 2.37
C VAL A 31 12.17 2.65 3.20
N GLY A 32 11.11 1.98 3.66
CA GLY A 32 11.21 0.72 4.38
C GLY A 32 11.88 -0.38 3.56
N THR A 33 11.53 -0.49 2.27
CA THR A 33 12.16 -1.44 1.33
C THR A 33 13.64 -1.17 1.18
N PHE A 34 14.03 0.09 0.96
CA PHE A 34 15.45 0.48 0.87
C PHE A 34 16.22 0.12 2.14
N ALA A 35 15.68 0.45 3.32
CA ALA A 35 16.33 0.16 4.59
C ALA A 35 16.47 -1.34 4.85
N VAL A 36 15.41 -2.12 4.64
CA VAL A 36 15.41 -3.57 4.86
C VAL A 36 16.35 -4.28 3.89
N VAL A 37 16.27 -3.98 2.60
CA VAL A 37 17.14 -4.60 1.58
C VAL A 37 18.59 -4.20 1.78
N GLY A 38 18.85 -2.93 2.12
CA GLY A 38 20.19 -2.44 2.45
C GLY A 38 20.80 -3.18 3.64
N LEU A 39 20.05 -3.30 4.74
CA LEU A 39 20.50 -4.06 5.92
C LEU A 39 20.72 -5.54 5.60
N LEU A 40 19.80 -6.17 4.87
CA LEU A 40 19.94 -7.58 4.50
C LEU A 40 21.18 -7.84 3.63
N LEU A 41 21.45 -6.98 2.64
CA LEU A 41 22.63 -7.14 1.79
C LEU A 41 23.93 -6.84 2.56
N ASN A 42 23.95 -5.83 3.42
CA ASN A 42 25.14 -5.51 4.20
C ASN A 42 25.50 -6.61 5.21
N PHE A 43 24.52 -7.07 6.00
CA PHE A 43 24.77 -8.06 7.05
C PHE A 43 24.81 -9.51 6.57
N LEU A 44 24.01 -9.88 5.55
CA LEU A 44 23.85 -11.27 5.13
C LEU A 44 24.68 -11.61 3.88
N ALA A 45 24.90 -10.65 2.98
CA ALA A 45 25.64 -10.85 1.74
C ALA A 45 27.09 -10.34 1.78
N GLY A 46 27.55 -9.84 2.92
CA GLY A 46 28.96 -9.46 3.13
C GLY A 46 29.40 -8.21 2.37
N ASP A 47 28.53 -7.20 2.32
CA ASP A 47 28.73 -5.92 1.62
C ASP A 47 29.08 -6.06 0.12
N PRO A 48 28.09 -6.44 -0.72
CA PRO A 48 28.28 -6.54 -2.16
C PRO A 48 28.51 -5.16 -2.81
N PRO A 49 28.98 -5.09 -4.06
CA PRO A 49 29.15 -3.81 -4.75
C PRO A 49 27.82 -3.06 -4.93
N LEU A 50 27.88 -1.72 -4.99
CA LEU A 50 26.72 -0.82 -5.02
C LEU A 50 25.66 -1.16 -6.08
N TRP A 51 26.06 -1.67 -7.24
CA TRP A 51 25.12 -2.03 -8.30
C TRP A 51 24.16 -3.15 -7.90
N VAL A 52 24.57 -4.04 -6.99
CA VAL A 52 23.73 -5.13 -6.45
C VAL A 52 22.62 -4.55 -5.59
N TYR A 53 22.93 -3.55 -4.75
CA TYR A 53 21.93 -2.84 -3.96
C TYR A 53 20.88 -2.15 -4.84
N ILE A 54 21.33 -1.43 -5.87
CA ILE A 54 20.44 -0.72 -6.79
C ILE A 54 19.54 -1.71 -7.53
N ALA A 55 20.12 -2.78 -8.09
CA ALA A 55 19.37 -3.79 -8.83
C ALA A 55 18.35 -4.54 -7.93
N ALA A 56 18.76 -4.93 -6.72
CA ALA A 56 17.89 -5.63 -5.78
C ALA A 56 16.70 -4.76 -5.34
N VAL A 57 16.96 -3.51 -4.95
CA VAL A 57 15.89 -2.58 -4.54
C VAL A 57 14.97 -2.27 -5.71
N ALA A 58 15.51 -2.03 -6.90
CA ALA A 58 14.70 -1.77 -8.09
C ALA A 58 13.80 -2.97 -8.43
N ALA A 59 14.35 -4.20 -8.43
CA ALA A 59 13.59 -5.41 -8.69
C ALA A 59 12.48 -5.63 -7.65
N ILE A 60 12.79 -5.53 -6.36
CA ILE A 60 11.82 -5.71 -5.28
C ILE A 60 10.73 -4.64 -5.34
N THR A 61 11.10 -3.38 -5.58
CA THR A 61 10.13 -2.29 -5.72
C THR A 61 9.21 -2.52 -6.90
N LEU A 62 9.74 -2.93 -8.06
CA LEU A 62 8.92 -3.16 -9.26
C LEU A 62 7.94 -4.32 -9.06
N ILE A 63 8.38 -5.40 -8.43
CA ILE A 63 7.53 -6.57 -8.13
C ILE A 63 6.48 -6.22 -7.08
N SER A 64 6.84 -5.46 -6.05
CA SER A 64 5.93 -5.07 -4.96
C SER A 64 5.02 -3.90 -5.31
N THR A 65 5.28 -3.17 -6.39
CA THR A 65 4.51 -2.00 -6.86
C THR A 65 2.98 -2.21 -6.82
N PRO A 66 2.39 -3.24 -7.47
CA PRO A 66 0.94 -3.43 -7.44
C PRO A 66 0.39 -3.70 -6.05
N LEU A 67 1.18 -4.38 -5.20
CA LEU A 67 0.78 -4.68 -3.82
C LEU A 67 0.83 -3.42 -2.96
N VAL A 68 1.92 -2.66 -3.02
CA VAL A 68 2.10 -1.42 -2.26
C VAL A 68 0.99 -0.43 -2.60
N PHE A 69 0.68 -0.21 -3.88
CA PHE A 69 -0.41 0.69 -4.25
C PHE A 69 -1.78 0.24 -3.73
N ARG A 70 -2.06 -1.07 -3.75
CA ARG A 70 -3.32 -1.61 -3.22
C ARG A 70 -3.40 -1.45 -1.70
N TYR A 71 -2.33 -1.79 -0.99
CA TYR A 71 -2.29 -1.70 0.47
C TYR A 71 -2.27 -0.27 0.97
N SER A 72 -1.53 0.65 0.35
CA SER A 72 -1.53 2.07 0.72
C SER A 72 -2.93 2.69 0.63
N ARG A 73 -3.68 2.36 -0.42
CA ARG A 73 -5.07 2.83 -0.60
C ARG A 73 -6.01 2.24 0.45
N ALA A 74 -5.91 0.93 0.71
CA ALA A 74 -6.71 0.28 1.74
C ALA A 74 -6.39 0.84 3.14
N LEU A 75 -5.11 1.00 3.46
CA LEU A 75 -4.64 1.53 4.73
C LEU A 75 -5.14 2.96 4.94
N MET A 76 -5.09 3.80 3.90
CA MET A 76 -5.65 5.16 3.95
C MET A 76 -7.14 5.17 4.30
N LEU A 77 -7.95 4.32 3.66
CA LEU A 77 -9.38 4.20 3.94
C LEU A 77 -9.67 3.72 5.38
N TYR A 78 -8.87 2.79 5.89
CA TYR A 78 -9.02 2.26 7.25
C TYR A 78 -8.54 3.25 8.33
N LEU A 79 -7.42 3.94 8.10
CA LEU A 79 -6.82 4.84 9.08
C LEU A 79 -7.52 6.21 9.09
N PHE A 80 -7.77 6.78 7.92
CA PHE A 80 -8.24 8.16 7.77
C PHE A 80 -9.65 8.26 7.19
N GLY A 81 -10.14 7.23 6.49
CA GLY A 81 -11.46 7.25 5.85
C GLY A 81 -12.62 7.04 6.83
N GLY A 82 -12.33 6.77 8.11
CA GLY A 82 -13.34 6.48 9.13
C GLY A 82 -14.14 5.20 8.86
N THR A 83 -13.81 4.46 7.80
CA THR A 83 -14.48 3.24 7.41
C THR A 83 -13.96 2.09 8.24
N ARG A 84 -14.80 1.62 9.18
CA ARG A 84 -14.56 0.35 9.88
C ARG A 84 -15.32 -0.75 9.18
N TYR A 85 -14.75 -1.95 9.23
CA TYR A 85 -15.43 -3.13 8.75
C TYR A 85 -16.72 -3.32 9.56
N ASP A 86 -17.88 -3.19 8.91
CA ASP A 86 -19.19 -3.46 9.48
C ASP A 86 -19.78 -4.71 8.81
N PRO A 87 -19.84 -5.87 9.51
CA PRO A 87 -20.38 -7.10 8.95
C PRO A 87 -21.86 -6.96 8.56
N LYS A 88 -22.61 -6.01 9.15
CA LYS A 88 -24.02 -5.77 8.84
C LYS A 88 -24.21 -5.09 7.48
N ARG A 89 -23.22 -4.34 6.97
CA ARG A 89 -23.29 -3.73 5.63
C ARG A 89 -23.13 -4.78 4.53
N ALA A 90 -22.35 -5.83 4.77
CA ALA A 90 -22.22 -6.96 3.84
C ALA A 90 -23.48 -7.83 3.82
N ALA A 91 -24.14 -8.02 4.97
CA ALA A 91 -25.36 -8.81 5.08
C ALA A 91 -26.61 -8.13 4.46
N ARG A 92 -26.65 -6.80 4.44
CA ARG A 92 -27.81 -6.02 3.96
C ARG A 92 -28.03 -6.08 2.44
N HIS A 93 -27.06 -6.59 1.68
CA HIS A 93 -27.14 -6.77 0.22
C HIS A 93 -27.71 -8.14 -0.20
N GLN A 94 -28.04 -9.01 0.78
CA GLN A 94 -28.67 -10.32 0.52
C GLN A 94 -30.20 -10.31 0.58
N HIS A 95 -30.82 -9.13 0.76
CA HIS A 95 -32.27 -8.93 0.74
C HIS A 95 -32.69 -8.05 -0.44
#